data_AF-A0A846WS40-F1
#
_entry.id   AF-A0A846WS40-F1
#
_cell.length_a   1.000
_cell.length_b   1.000
_cell.length_c   1.000
_cell.angle_alpha   90.00
_cell.angle_beta   90.00
_cell.angle_gamma   90.00
#
_symmetry.space_group_name_H-M   'P 1'
#
loop_
_entity.id
_entity.type
_entity.pdbx_description
1 polymer ?
#
loop_
_entity_poly.entity_id
_entity_poly.type
_entity_poly.pdbx_seq_one_letter_code
_entity_poly.pdbx_strand_id
1 'polypeptide(L)'
;MYDQNSAIPEEAQPELWRRYDEWRGERHRRFTARHAHRLPRWRNRRAYRRVVVAQALAIALMIVGAVIGFFSDIWFLPPWILGAVVTITSQRLLRIITGSVGDAPVSALDEIQLAQRNSARSIAFIVLFSLMFIPYFILIAMSIPDHIDRQAIYGVAILLISLVLAAGVLPSMLTAWWMADSDPEDYAEPESSTWKGELR
;
A
#
# COMPACT_ATOMS: atom_id res chain seq x y z
N MET A 1 11.90 -22.53 -2.05
CA MET A 1 12.96 -21.78 -1.35
C MET A 1 12.75 -22.10 0.11
N TYR A 2 13.71 -22.78 0.73
CA TYR A 2 13.66 -23.24 2.10
C TYR A 2 13.66 -22.02 3.04
N ASP A 3 12.55 -21.77 3.74
CA ASP A 3 12.47 -20.77 4.79
C ASP A 3 12.83 -21.44 6.12
N GLN A 4 14.11 -21.38 6.48
CA GLN A 4 14.68 -22.00 7.67
C GLN A 4 14.08 -21.44 8.98
N ASN A 5 13.35 -20.32 8.91
CA ASN A 5 12.71 -19.64 10.04
C ASN A 5 11.18 -19.79 10.05
N SER A 6 10.60 -20.67 9.21
CA SER A 6 9.16 -20.94 9.25
C SER A 6 8.77 -21.66 10.56
N ALA A 7 7.89 -21.03 11.35
CA ALA A 7 7.35 -21.61 12.59
C ALA A 7 6.48 -22.87 12.37
N ILE A 8 6.12 -23.15 11.10
CA ILE A 8 5.36 -24.33 10.70
C ILE A 8 6.28 -25.16 9.78
N PRO A 9 6.63 -26.41 10.14
CA PRO A 9 7.43 -27.27 9.28
C PRO A 9 6.71 -27.50 7.94
N GLU A 10 7.45 -27.55 6.82
CA GLU A 10 6.87 -27.61 5.47
C GLU A 10 5.90 -28.80 5.28
N GLU A 11 6.18 -29.90 5.98
CA GLU A 11 5.33 -31.10 6.03
C GLU A 11 3.96 -30.88 6.69
N ALA A 12 3.81 -29.83 7.50
CA ALA A 12 2.55 -29.43 8.13
C ALA A 12 1.82 -28.32 7.35
N GLN A 13 2.39 -27.80 6.26
CA GLN A 13 1.74 -26.77 5.44
C GLN A 13 0.76 -27.40 4.43
N PRO A 14 -0.50 -26.95 4.37
CA PRO A 14 -1.45 -27.41 3.36
C PRO A 14 -0.91 -27.18 1.93
N GLU A 15 -1.14 -28.13 1.01
CA GLU A 15 -0.67 -28.02 -0.39
C GLU A 15 -1.14 -26.72 -1.09
N LEU A 16 -2.33 -26.23 -0.70
CA LEU A 16 -2.88 -24.96 -1.17
C LEU A 16 -2.05 -23.74 -0.76
N TRP A 17 -1.49 -23.75 0.45
CA TRP A 17 -0.63 -22.66 0.96
C TRP A 17 0.67 -22.60 0.16
N ARG A 18 1.29 -23.76 -0.07
CA ARG A 18 2.53 -23.86 -0.87
C ARG A 18 2.34 -23.34 -2.29
N ARG A 19 1.25 -23.72 -2.97
CA ARG A 19 0.92 -23.20 -4.32
C ARG A 19 0.69 -21.69 -4.32
N TYR A 20 0.04 -21.16 -3.29
CA TYR A 20 -0.18 -19.73 -3.16
C TYR A 20 1.13 -18.96 -2.97
N ASP A 21 2.05 -19.47 -2.14
CA ASP A 21 3.35 -18.85 -1.90
C ASP A 21 4.26 -18.91 -3.13
N GLU A 22 4.25 -20.02 -3.87
CA GLU A 22 4.93 -20.12 -5.17
C GLU A 22 4.39 -19.10 -6.18
N TRP A 23 3.06 -19.00 -6.33
CA TRP A 23 2.43 -18.02 -7.23
C TRP A 23 2.75 -16.57 -6.81
N ARG A 24 2.76 -16.27 -5.50
CA ARG A 24 3.13 -14.96 -4.96
C ARG A 24 4.60 -14.63 -5.23
N GLY A 25 5.50 -15.58 -5.01
CA GLY A 25 6.92 -15.44 -5.29
C GLY A 25 7.19 -15.19 -6.78
N GLU A 26 6.53 -15.94 -7.67
CA GLU A 26 6.63 -15.77 -9.12
C GLU A 26 6.10 -14.40 -9.56
N ARG A 27 4.98 -13.94 -8.98
CA ARG A 27 4.38 -12.63 -9.26
C ARG A 27 5.29 -11.49 -8.80
N HIS A 28 5.91 -11.60 -7.62
CA HIS A 28 6.87 -10.63 -7.13
C HIS A 28 8.12 -10.59 -8.01
N ARG A 29 8.71 -11.74 -8.34
CA ARG A 29 9.86 -11.84 -9.27
C ARG A 29 9.57 -11.17 -10.61
N ARG A 30 8.40 -11.41 -11.21
CA ARG A 30 7.98 -10.75 -12.47
C ARG A 30 7.77 -9.25 -12.32
N PHE A 31 7.24 -8.79 -11.19
CA PHE A 31 7.06 -7.36 -10.93
C PHE A 31 8.42 -6.64 -10.78
N THR A 32 9.31 -7.22 -9.98
CA THR A 32 10.67 -6.73 -9.75
C THR A 32 11.47 -6.73 -11.06
N ALA A 33 11.48 -7.81 -11.84
CA ALA A 33 12.18 -7.85 -13.13
C ALA A 33 11.70 -6.76 -14.11
N ARG A 34 10.40 -6.44 -14.12
CA ARG A 34 9.82 -5.42 -15.02
C ARG A 34 10.10 -3.98 -14.58
N HIS A 35 10.34 -3.75 -13.29
CA HIS A 35 10.45 -2.40 -12.73
C HIS A 35 11.79 -2.11 -12.05
N ALA A 36 12.70 -3.09 -11.93
CA ALA A 36 13.99 -2.95 -11.26
C ALA A 36 14.83 -1.79 -11.83
N HIS A 37 14.78 -1.58 -13.15
CA HIS A 37 15.49 -0.52 -13.86
C HIS A 37 14.69 0.78 -14.00
N ARG A 38 13.44 0.84 -13.51
CA ARG A 38 12.59 2.04 -13.64
C ARG A 38 12.77 2.96 -12.44
N LEU A 39 12.99 4.24 -12.73
CA LEU A 39 13.05 5.34 -11.76
C LEU A 39 14.14 5.21 -10.65
N PRO A 40 15.39 4.80 -10.95
CA PRO A 40 16.45 4.66 -9.93
C PRO A 40 16.72 5.98 -9.19
N ARG A 41 16.66 7.12 -9.88
CA ARG A 41 16.83 8.46 -9.27
C ARG A 41 15.74 8.84 -8.25
N TRP A 42 14.60 8.15 -8.24
CA TRP A 42 13.49 8.40 -7.32
C TRP A 42 13.49 7.43 -6.13
N ARG A 43 14.48 6.55 -6.02
CA ARG A 43 14.62 5.59 -4.91
C ARG A 43 15.38 6.21 -3.73
N ASN A 44 14.96 7.42 -3.35
CA ASN A 44 15.46 8.13 -2.19
C ASN A 44 14.31 8.54 -1.26
N ARG A 45 14.64 8.74 0.01
CA ARG A 45 13.76 9.07 1.11
C ARG A 45 12.96 10.34 0.84
N ARG A 46 13.54 11.30 0.13
CA ARG A 46 12.84 12.55 -0.24
C ARG A 46 11.72 12.27 -1.24
N ALA A 47 11.96 11.44 -2.24
CA ALA A 47 10.96 11.03 -3.21
C ALA A 47 9.87 10.17 -2.56
N TYR A 48 10.23 9.21 -1.70
CA TYR A 48 9.26 8.42 -0.93
C TYR A 48 8.33 9.34 -0.12
N ARG A 49 8.89 10.26 0.67
CA ARG A 49 8.10 11.22 1.46
C ARG A 49 7.23 12.12 0.60
N ARG A 50 7.71 12.62 -0.54
CA ARG A 50 6.90 13.44 -1.46
C ARG A 50 5.70 12.68 -1.99
N VAL A 51 5.88 11.43 -2.40
CA VAL A 51 4.77 10.60 -2.90
C VAL A 51 3.79 10.28 -1.76
N VAL A 52 4.29 9.98 -0.55
CA VAL A 52 3.44 9.78 0.64
C VAL A 52 2.64 11.04 0.98
N VAL A 53 3.25 12.22 0.94
CA VAL A 53 2.55 13.49 1.19
C VAL A 53 1.51 13.77 0.10
N ALA A 54 1.86 13.58 -1.17
CA ALA A 54 0.89 13.71 -2.28
C ALA A 54 -0.28 12.75 -2.13
N GLN A 55 -0.01 11.51 -1.72
CA GLN A 55 -1.01 10.49 -1.42
C GLN A 55 -1.91 10.89 -0.24
N ALA A 56 -1.33 11.44 0.83
CA ALA A 56 -2.08 11.94 1.99
C ALA A 56 -3.01 13.10 1.61
N LEU A 57 -2.51 14.06 0.82
CA LEU A 57 -3.30 15.19 0.31
C LEU A 57 -4.45 14.71 -0.60
N ALA A 58 -4.20 13.71 -1.45
CA ALA A 58 -5.22 13.12 -2.32
C ALA A 58 -6.33 12.42 -1.52
N ILE A 59 -5.97 11.69 -0.46
CA ILE A 59 -6.94 11.09 0.46
C ILE A 59 -7.76 12.17 1.17
N ALA A 60 -7.10 13.24 1.65
CA ALA A 60 -7.79 14.36 2.29
C ALA A 60 -8.80 15.01 1.32
N LEU A 61 -8.38 15.26 0.08
CA LEU A 61 -9.25 15.78 -0.97
C LEU A 61 -10.45 14.85 -1.25
N MET A 62 -10.21 13.54 -1.30
CA MET A 62 -11.25 12.54 -1.48
C MET A 62 -12.26 12.56 -0.32
N ILE A 63 -11.78 12.65 0.94
CA ILE A 63 -12.65 12.75 2.13
C ILE A 63 -13.43 14.06 2.13
N VAL A 64 -12.82 15.18 1.76
CA VAL A 64 -13.52 16.47 1.58
C VAL A 64 -14.62 16.33 0.53
N GLY A 65 -14.32 15.67 -0.60
CA GLY A 65 -15.32 15.32 -1.60
C GLY A 65 -16.46 14.50 -0.99
N ALA A 66 -16.17 13.45 -0.21
CA ALA A 66 -17.19 12.66 0.46
C ALA A 66 -18.08 13.48 1.41
N VAL A 67 -17.50 14.43 2.16
CA VAL A 67 -18.24 15.34 3.04
C VAL A 67 -19.14 16.28 2.25
N ILE A 68 -18.68 16.82 1.11
CA ILE A 68 -19.52 17.61 0.21
C ILE A 68 -20.71 16.78 -0.30
N GLY A 69 -20.53 15.46 -0.45
CA GLY A 69 -21.57 14.51 -0.85
C GLY A 69 -22.77 14.47 0.10
N PHE A 70 -22.66 14.93 1.34
CA PHE A 70 -23.81 15.06 2.23
C PHE A 70 -24.72 16.24 1.86
N PHE A 71 -24.20 17.24 1.15
CA PHE A 71 -24.89 18.51 0.89
C PHE A 71 -25.11 18.77 -0.60
N SER A 72 -24.51 17.99 -1.49
CA SER A 72 -24.61 18.19 -2.93
C SER A 72 -24.65 16.90 -3.74
N ASP A 73 -25.59 16.84 -4.68
CA ASP A 73 -25.79 15.71 -5.58
C ASP A 73 -24.65 15.48 -6.58
N ILE A 74 -23.96 16.55 -7.02
CA ILE A 74 -22.98 16.49 -8.12
C ILE A 74 -21.63 17.12 -7.77
N TRP A 75 -21.60 18.19 -6.98
CA TRP A 75 -20.36 18.95 -6.75
C TRP A 75 -19.32 18.19 -5.92
N PHE A 76 -19.72 17.09 -5.29
CA PHE A 76 -18.84 16.19 -4.58
C PHE A 76 -17.97 15.34 -5.54
N LEU A 77 -18.44 15.07 -6.77
CA LEU A 77 -17.80 14.15 -7.71
C LEU A 77 -16.40 14.61 -8.15
N PRO A 78 -16.18 15.86 -8.61
CA PRO A 78 -14.86 16.26 -9.08
C PRO A 78 -13.74 16.10 -8.06
N PRO A 79 -13.84 16.61 -6.81
CA PRO A 79 -12.78 16.41 -5.82
C PRO A 79 -12.65 14.95 -5.39
N TRP A 80 -13.76 14.21 -5.31
CA TRP A 80 -13.73 12.80 -4.93
C TRP A 80 -13.03 11.92 -5.97
N ILE A 81 -13.41 12.05 -7.25
CA ILE A 81 -12.80 11.32 -8.37
C ILE A 81 -11.33 11.69 -8.51
N LEU A 82 -10.98 12.99 -8.43
CA LEU A 82 -9.60 13.44 -8.52
C LEU A 82 -8.75 12.83 -7.38
N GLY A 83 -9.25 12.89 -6.15
CA GLY A 83 -8.59 12.28 -4.99
C GLY A 83 -8.41 10.77 -5.13
N ALA A 84 -9.43 10.06 -5.64
CA ALA A 84 -9.38 8.62 -5.88
C ALA A 84 -8.36 8.24 -6.96
N VAL A 85 -8.34 8.95 -8.10
CA VAL A 85 -7.40 8.70 -9.21
C VAL A 85 -5.97 8.96 -8.77
N VAL A 86 -5.71 10.09 -8.10
CA VAL A 86 -4.37 10.42 -7.59
C VAL A 86 -3.94 9.40 -6.55
N THR A 87 -4.87 8.92 -5.71
CA THR A 87 -4.60 7.86 -4.72
C THR A 87 -4.19 6.55 -5.39
N ILE A 88 -4.97 6.05 -6.33
CA ILE A 88 -4.65 4.80 -7.03
C ILE A 88 -3.30 4.92 -7.77
N THR A 89 -3.06 6.07 -8.40
CA THR A 89 -1.84 6.31 -9.18
C THR A 89 -0.60 6.44 -8.30
N SER A 90 -0.68 7.22 -7.21
CA SER A 90 0.42 7.38 -6.27
C SER A 90 0.69 6.09 -5.49
N GLN A 91 -0.33 5.29 -5.18
CA GLN A 91 -0.17 3.95 -4.63
C GLN A 91 0.61 3.02 -5.57
N ARG A 92 0.32 3.04 -6.87
CA ARG A 92 1.10 2.28 -7.85
C ARG A 92 2.54 2.77 -7.92
N LEU A 93 2.75 4.08 -7.88
CA LEU A 93 4.09 4.67 -7.88
C LEU A 93 4.87 4.28 -6.62
N LEU A 94 4.25 4.31 -5.43
CA LEU A 94 4.84 3.84 -4.17
C LEU A 94 5.29 2.40 -4.30
N ARG A 95 4.46 1.51 -4.86
CA ARG A 95 4.84 0.10 -5.07
C ARG A 95 6.02 -0.05 -6.01
N ILE A 96 6.14 0.78 -7.05
CA ILE A 96 7.27 0.74 -7.99
C ILE A 96 8.55 1.21 -7.30
N ILE A 97 8.53 2.38 -6.67
CA ILE A 97 9.74 3.00 -6.10
C ILE A 97 10.24 2.26 -4.85
N THR A 98 9.34 1.64 -4.08
CA THR A 98 9.70 0.79 -2.93
C THR A 98 10.06 -0.63 -3.34
N GLY A 99 10.12 -0.96 -4.64
CA GLY A 99 10.38 -2.33 -5.11
C GLY A 99 9.33 -3.35 -4.65
N SER A 100 8.16 -2.87 -4.24
CA SER A 100 7.11 -3.66 -3.58
C SER A 100 7.59 -4.42 -2.34
N VAL A 101 8.51 -3.85 -1.54
CA VAL A 101 8.94 -4.42 -0.24
C VAL A 101 7.74 -4.81 0.65
N GLY A 102 6.65 -4.04 0.60
CA GLY A 102 5.39 -4.38 1.27
C GLY A 102 4.70 -5.67 0.79
N ASP A 103 5.02 -6.14 -0.42
CA ASP A 103 4.51 -7.36 -1.07
C ASP A 103 5.63 -8.40 -1.33
N ALA A 104 6.87 -8.15 -0.89
CA ALA A 104 8.00 -9.07 -1.11
C ALA A 104 7.83 -10.40 -0.38
N PRO A 105 8.30 -11.53 -0.96
CA PRO A 105 8.27 -12.83 -0.29
C PRO A 105 9.10 -12.75 0.99
N VAL A 106 8.65 -13.46 2.03
CA VAL A 106 9.29 -13.44 3.37
C VAL A 106 10.78 -13.80 3.26
N SER A 107 11.11 -14.75 2.40
CA SER A 107 12.48 -15.19 2.12
C SER A 107 13.42 -14.15 1.50
N ALA A 108 12.89 -12.98 1.08
CA ALA A 108 13.67 -11.88 0.52
C ALA A 108 13.76 -10.67 1.46
N LEU A 109 13.19 -10.77 2.67
CA LEU A 109 13.16 -9.70 3.66
C LEU A 109 14.00 -10.10 4.88
N ASP A 110 14.83 -9.19 5.37
CA ASP A 110 15.46 -9.33 6.67
C ASP A 110 14.41 -9.31 7.79
N GLU A 111 14.75 -9.87 8.96
CA GLU A 111 13.85 -9.94 10.13
C GLU A 111 13.29 -8.56 10.53
N ILE A 112 14.12 -7.51 10.47
CA ILE A 112 13.71 -6.14 10.76
C ILE A 112 12.67 -5.64 9.74
N GLN A 113 12.89 -5.90 8.45
CA GLN A 113 11.97 -5.46 7.39
C GLN A 113 10.64 -6.21 7.47
N LEU A 114 10.69 -7.51 7.81
CA LEU A 114 9.51 -8.32 8.06
C LEU A 114 8.69 -7.79 9.24
N ALA A 115 9.34 -7.45 10.35
CA ALA A 115 8.70 -6.86 11.52
C ALA A 115 8.07 -5.49 11.21
N GLN A 116 8.77 -4.61 10.48
CA GLN A 116 8.24 -3.32 10.04
C GLN A 116 7.02 -3.46 9.13
N ARG A 117 7.02 -4.44 8.22
CA ARG A 117 5.88 -4.73 7.36
C ARG A 117 4.67 -5.20 8.18
N ASN A 118 4.90 -6.09 9.15
CA ASN A 118 3.82 -6.61 9.98
C ASN A 118 3.24 -5.51 10.89
N SER A 119 4.09 -4.65 11.46
CA SER A 119 3.63 -3.52 12.26
C SER A 119 2.83 -2.52 11.42
N ALA A 120 3.27 -2.20 10.19
CA ALA A 120 2.53 -1.34 9.28
C ALA A 120 1.13 -1.90 8.94
N ARG A 121 1.02 -3.21 8.70
CA ARG A 121 -0.26 -3.89 8.45
C ARG A 121 -1.16 -3.90 9.69
N SER A 122 -0.60 -4.17 10.87
CA SER A 122 -1.35 -4.15 12.13
C SER A 122 -1.91 -2.75 12.43
N ILE A 123 -1.09 -1.71 12.30
CA ILE A 123 -1.53 -0.31 12.44
C ILE A 123 -2.64 0.00 11.44
N ALA A 124 -2.47 -0.37 10.17
CA ALA A 124 -3.48 -0.15 9.16
C ALA A 124 -4.80 -0.88 9.45
N PHE A 125 -4.74 -2.09 10.01
CA PHE A 125 -5.93 -2.82 10.43
C PHE A 125 -6.65 -2.13 11.59
N ILE A 126 -5.91 -1.68 12.61
CA ILE A 126 -6.48 -0.91 13.73
C ILE A 126 -7.13 0.38 13.23
N VAL A 127 -6.46 1.10 12.32
CA VAL A 127 -6.99 2.32 11.69
C VAL A 127 -8.24 2.01 10.86
N LEU A 128 -8.20 1.00 9.99
CA LEU A 128 -9.37 0.57 9.20
C LEU A 128 -10.55 0.26 10.13
N PHE A 129 -10.33 -0.60 11.12
CA PHE A 129 -11.35 -1.02 12.07
C PHE A 129 -11.97 0.19 12.78
N SER A 130 -11.14 1.11 13.27
CA SER A 130 -11.58 2.33 13.95
C SER A 130 -12.37 3.26 13.02
N LEU A 131 -11.89 3.45 11.78
CA LEU A 131 -12.55 4.29 10.78
C LEU A 131 -13.90 3.73 10.36
N MET A 132 -14.10 2.42 10.34
CA MET A 132 -15.38 1.82 9.96
C MET A 132 -16.52 2.20 10.93
N PHE A 133 -16.23 2.55 12.18
CA PHE A 133 -17.27 2.99 13.12
C PHE A 133 -17.84 4.36 12.78
N ILE A 134 -17.09 5.24 12.12
CA ILE A 134 -17.56 6.59 11.76
C ILE A 134 -18.85 6.54 10.92
N PRO A 135 -18.89 5.84 9.75
CA PRO A 135 -20.11 5.75 8.96
C PRO A 135 -21.24 5.02 9.73
N TYR A 136 -20.93 4.02 10.56
CA TYR A 136 -21.96 3.37 11.38
C TYR A 136 -22.59 4.34 12.40
N PHE A 137 -21.80 5.17 13.08
CA PHE A 137 -22.33 6.16 14.01
C PHE A 137 -23.21 7.20 13.28
N ILE A 138 -22.82 7.61 12.07
CA ILE A 138 -23.64 8.52 11.26
C ILE A 138 -24.98 7.86 10.90
N LEU A 139 -24.97 6.59 10.47
CA LEU A 139 -26.20 5.85 10.15
C LEU A 139 -27.11 5.69 11.37
N ILE A 140 -26.55 5.38 12.54
CA ILE A 140 -27.31 5.26 13.79
C ILE A 140 -27.92 6.62 14.17
N ALA A 141 -27.16 7.72 14.06
CA ALA A 141 -27.68 9.05 14.33
C ALA A 141 -28.82 9.43 13.36
N MET A 142 -28.67 9.06 12.08
CA MET A 142 -29.68 9.27 11.05
C MET A 142 -30.94 8.42 11.20
N SER A 143 -30.91 7.33 11.97
CA SER A 143 -32.11 6.50 12.19
C SER A 143 -33.02 7.01 13.30
N ILE A 144 -32.62 8.07 14.03
CA ILE A 144 -33.41 8.65 15.12
C ILE A 144 -34.60 9.49 14.60
N PRO A 145 -34.45 10.35 13.58
CA PRO A 145 -35.57 11.12 13.05
C PRO A 145 -36.52 10.29 12.18
N ASP A 146 -37.80 10.69 12.12
CA ASP A 146 -38.84 10.02 11.32
C ASP A 146 -38.64 10.15 9.79
N HIS A 147 -37.82 11.10 9.35
CA HIS A 147 -37.44 11.25 7.95
C HIS A 147 -35.95 10.96 7.76
N ILE A 148 -35.63 10.23 6.70
CA ILE A 148 -34.25 9.97 6.31
C ILE A 148 -33.99 10.67 4.98
N ASP A 149 -33.01 11.56 4.96
CA ASP A 149 -32.56 12.19 3.73
C ASP A 149 -31.74 11.18 2.89
N ARG A 150 -32.20 10.94 1.66
CA ARG A 150 -31.51 10.05 0.70
C ARG A 150 -30.12 10.55 0.38
N GLN A 151 -29.92 11.87 0.32
CA GLN A 151 -28.61 12.45 0.00
C GLN A 151 -27.60 12.15 1.11
N ALA A 152 -28.02 12.23 2.37
CA ALA A 152 -27.19 11.88 3.49
C ALA A 152 -26.79 10.38 3.49
N ILE A 153 -27.69 9.46 3.13
CA ILE A 153 -27.35 8.02 2.96
C ILE A 153 -26.26 7.86 1.90
N TYR A 154 -26.40 8.56 0.78
CA TYR A 154 -25.44 8.52 -0.30
C TYR A 154 -24.07 9.09 0.14
N GLY A 155 -24.06 10.21 0.86
CA GLY A 155 -22.88 10.79 1.48
C GLY A 155 -22.15 9.80 2.40
N VAL A 156 -22.89 9.05 3.23
CA VAL A 156 -22.31 7.99 4.08
C VAL A 156 -21.65 6.89 3.24
N ALA A 157 -22.28 6.44 2.16
CA ALA A 157 -21.72 5.41 1.30
C ALA A 157 -20.39 5.86 0.65
N ILE A 158 -20.36 7.09 0.14
CA ILE A 158 -19.15 7.69 -0.44
C ILE A 158 -18.07 7.87 0.63
N LEU A 159 -18.44 8.28 1.84
CA LEU A 159 -17.51 8.40 2.97
C LEU A 159 -16.91 7.05 3.36
N LEU A 160 -17.73 6.01 3.48
CA LEU A 160 -17.27 4.64 3.78
C LEU A 160 -16.25 4.16 2.75
N ILE A 161 -16.52 4.31 1.45
CA ILE A 161 -15.57 3.94 0.39
C ILE A 161 -14.25 4.71 0.55
N SER A 162 -14.34 6.00 0.84
CA SER A 162 -13.18 6.87 1.01
C SER A 162 -12.30 6.44 2.19
N LEU A 163 -12.92 6.10 3.33
CA LEU A 163 -12.22 5.63 4.53
C LEU A 163 -11.57 4.26 4.33
N VAL A 164 -12.25 3.33 3.64
CA VAL A 164 -11.70 2.02 3.30
C VAL A 164 -10.48 2.16 2.39
N LEU A 165 -10.57 2.99 1.35
CA LEU A 165 -9.44 3.27 0.46
C LEU A 165 -8.26 3.91 1.20
N ALA A 166 -8.54 4.89 2.08
CA ALA A 166 -7.52 5.56 2.90
C ALA A 166 -6.76 4.56 3.79
N ALA A 167 -7.47 3.67 4.47
CA ALA A 167 -6.85 2.66 5.31
C ALA A 167 -6.12 1.58 4.50
N GLY A 168 -6.62 1.22 3.31
CA GLY A 168 -6.01 0.21 2.43
C GLY A 168 -4.64 0.60 1.88
N VAL A 169 -4.38 1.90 1.69
CA VAL A 169 -3.06 2.41 1.24
C VAL A 169 -2.12 2.75 2.39
N LEU A 170 -2.60 2.72 3.63
CA LEU A 170 -1.85 3.07 4.83
C LEU A 170 -0.60 2.20 5.08
N PRO A 171 -0.64 0.85 4.92
CA PRO A 171 0.55 0.02 5.13
C PRO A 171 1.71 0.44 4.22
N SER A 172 1.41 0.68 2.93
CA SER A 172 2.39 1.14 1.94
C SER A 172 2.93 2.53 2.23
N MET A 173 2.08 3.45 2.72
CA MET A 173 2.52 4.78 3.12
C MET A 173 3.48 4.71 4.31
N LEU A 174 3.16 3.89 5.33
CA LEU A 174 4.01 3.70 6.51
C LEU A 174 5.34 3.03 6.14
N THR A 175 5.30 1.95 5.35
CA THR A 175 6.52 1.28 4.88
C THR A 175 7.41 2.24 4.08
N ALA A 176 6.83 3.02 3.15
CA ALA A 176 7.59 4.00 2.37
C ALA A 176 8.15 5.14 3.24
N TRP A 177 7.44 5.54 4.30
CA TRP A 177 7.88 6.60 5.21
C TRP A 177 9.07 6.17 6.10
N TRP A 178 9.07 4.91 6.52
CA TRP A 178 10.14 4.31 7.33
C TRP A 178 11.36 3.87 6.52
N MET A 179 11.19 3.66 5.20
CA MET A 179 12.28 3.22 4.33
C MET A 179 13.47 4.20 4.36
N ALA A 180 14.67 3.64 4.48
CA ALA A 180 15.92 4.36 4.32
C ALA A 180 16.20 4.66 2.82
N ASP A 181 17.20 5.50 2.55
CA ASP A 181 17.73 5.64 1.19
C ASP A 181 18.24 4.27 0.74
N SER A 182 17.91 3.89 -0.50
CA SER A 182 18.42 2.65 -1.06
C SER A 182 19.89 2.79 -1.42
N ASP A 183 20.69 1.76 -1.14
CA ASP A 183 22.11 1.78 -1.49
C ASP A 183 22.25 1.80 -3.03
N PRO A 184 23.08 2.70 -3.62
CA PRO A 184 23.39 2.63 -5.04
C PRO A 184 23.94 1.27 -5.48
N GLU A 185 24.59 0.51 -4.59
CA GLU A 185 25.13 -0.84 -4.87
C GLU A 185 24.04 -1.89 -5.09
N ASP A 186 22.83 -1.73 -4.52
CA ASP A 186 21.68 -2.62 -4.75
C ASP A 186 21.17 -2.58 -6.21
N TYR A 187 21.65 -1.62 -7.01
CA TYR A 187 21.25 -1.39 -8.40
C TYR A 187 22.42 -1.35 -9.37
N ALA A 188 23.66 -1.44 -8.88
CA ALA A 188 24.80 -1.65 -9.75
C ALA A 188 24.64 -3.04 -10.38
N GLU A 189 24.64 -3.12 -11.71
CA GLU A 189 24.80 -4.41 -12.38
C GLU A 189 26.04 -5.09 -11.78
N PRO A 190 26.04 -6.42 -11.57
CA PRO A 190 27.26 -7.10 -11.17
C PRO A 190 28.29 -6.72 -12.23
N GLU A 191 29.29 -5.94 -11.81
CA GLU A 191 30.41 -5.56 -12.64
C GLU A 191 30.87 -6.86 -13.29
N SER A 192 30.67 -6.95 -14.62
CA SER A 192 31.02 -8.16 -15.36
C SER A 192 32.43 -8.48 -14.92
N SER A 193 32.62 -9.58 -14.17
CA SER A 193 33.92 -9.87 -13.60
C SER A 193 34.83 -10.13 -14.79
N THR A 194 35.51 -9.10 -15.24
CA THR A 194 36.69 -9.23 -16.07
C THR A 194 37.78 -9.70 -15.09
N TRP A 195 37.59 -10.92 -14.59
CA TRP A 195 38.69 -11.76 -14.16
C TRP A 195 39.53 -11.99 -15.42
N LYS A 196 40.40 -11.03 -15.71
CA LYS A 196 41.60 -11.29 -16.50
C LYS A 196 42.46 -12.15 -15.61
N GLY A 197 42.21 -13.46 -15.66
CA GLY A 197 43.15 -14.44 -15.15
C GLY A 197 44.51 -14.12 -15.75
N GLU A 198 45.46 -13.82 -14.87
CA GLU A 198 46.88 -13.78 -15.21
C GLU A 198 47.25 -15.17 -15.74
N LEU A 199 47.31 -15.27 -17.06
CA LEU A 199 48.13 -16.28 -17.72
C LEU A 199 49.44 -15.59 -18.09
N ARG A 200 50.42 -15.66 -17.17
CA ARG A 200 51.85 -15.76 -17.47
C ARG A 200 52.65 -16.02 -16.21
#